data_AF-A0A8C0GHN0-F1
#
_entry.id   AF-A0A8C0GHN0-F1
#
_cell.length_a   1.000
_cell.length_b   1.000
_cell.length_c   1.000
_cell.angle_alpha   90.00
_cell.angle_beta   90.00
_cell.angle_gamma   90.00
#
_symmetry.space_group_name_H-M   'P 1'
#
loop_
_entity.id
_entity.type
_entity.pdbx_description
1 polymer ?
#
loop_
_entity_poly.entity_id
_entity_poly.type
_entity_poly.pdbx_seq_one_letter_code
_entity_poly.pdbx_strand_id
1 'polypeptide(L)'
;MIQSNKYCGLITDPSGPFRQCHSVADPLVYFEDCLYDLCELHLNNVALCNNLQSYADVCQAAGIPVGTWRNETFCPLICPANSHYEACTAACPATCVSPMAPASCSLPCVEGCVCDSGYLLYNDGCVPSSQCGCWHNGKHYPVGAEFWTDDTCSSKCTCPSRGSKVTCSTAACPADHYCGVQNGEPGCYRETYGICRVHNDPHYNTFDRETHHFMGKCTYTLAKVCTNSSSLPYFNVEAKNEHRGYSAVSYVQKVLVEVYGQHIEIVKAIPNRVLVSINKIWSTLPVTTAGGSITVSRSGRYVILETDFRLRVSYDTDHSVEVKVPTTYFNRTCGMCGNFNNRREDDYMMPDGQQAKNSNELGNSWRVKDDDPSCDVIVPPKPCPADQENLYRTDRFCGMITKRPGPFGVCHSVINPESIFESCVYDLCALNGNEQLLCNALATYADAC
;
A
#
# COMPACT_ATOMS: atom_id res chain seq x y z
N MET A 1 -60.54 -10.07 15.84
CA MET A 1 -59.66 -8.88 15.86
C MET A 1 -58.93 -8.71 14.52
N ILE A 2 -58.18 -9.73 14.07
CA ILE A 2 -57.42 -9.72 12.80
C ILE A 2 -58.26 -9.69 11.51
N GLN A 3 -59.56 -9.97 11.59
CA GLN A 3 -60.49 -9.85 10.46
C GLN A 3 -60.94 -8.40 10.18
N SER A 4 -60.57 -7.43 11.02
CA SER A 4 -60.94 -6.02 10.80
C SER A 4 -60.02 -5.32 9.80
N ASN A 5 -60.44 -4.17 9.25
CA ASN A 5 -59.66 -3.39 8.28
C ASN A 5 -58.39 -2.74 8.89
N LYS A 6 -58.19 -2.88 10.21
CA LYS A 6 -56.91 -2.57 10.88
C LYS A 6 -55.85 -3.66 10.69
N TYR A 7 -56.23 -4.79 10.07
CA TYR A 7 -55.41 -5.99 9.85
C TYR A 7 -55.78 -6.60 8.48
N CYS A 8 -56.05 -7.90 8.40
CA CYS A 8 -56.32 -8.62 7.15
C CYS A 8 -57.61 -8.19 6.46
N GLY A 9 -58.59 -7.66 7.19
CA GLY A 9 -59.87 -7.20 6.60
C GLY A 9 -59.70 -6.10 5.54
N LEU A 10 -58.55 -5.43 5.50
CA LEU A 10 -58.24 -4.44 4.48
C LEU A 10 -58.20 -5.06 3.07
N ILE A 11 -57.80 -6.34 2.96
CA ILE A 11 -57.70 -7.09 1.69
C ILE A 11 -59.07 -7.24 1.03
N THR A 12 -60.11 -7.53 1.81
CA THR A 12 -61.47 -7.81 1.34
C THR A 12 -62.41 -6.59 1.39
N ASP A 13 -61.94 -5.44 1.88
CA ASP A 13 -62.75 -4.22 1.98
C ASP A 13 -63.20 -3.71 0.60
N PRO A 14 -64.51 -3.75 0.26
CA PRO A 14 -65.01 -3.33 -1.05
C PRO A 14 -64.90 -1.81 -1.28
N SER A 15 -64.68 -1.03 -0.20
CA SER A 15 -64.41 0.41 -0.27
C SER A 15 -62.95 0.75 -0.03
N GLY A 16 -62.10 -0.26 0.20
CA GLY A 16 -60.71 -0.12 0.58
C GLY A 16 -59.75 0.16 -0.58
N PRO A 17 -58.45 0.29 -0.28
CA PRO A 17 -57.40 0.61 -1.26
C PRO A 17 -57.24 -0.47 -2.33
N PHE A 18 -57.62 -1.71 -2.03
CA PHE A 18 -57.52 -2.85 -2.95
C PHE A 18 -58.82 -3.17 -3.71
N ARG A 19 -59.87 -2.35 -3.61
CA ARG A 19 -61.19 -2.67 -4.21
C ARG A 19 -61.16 -2.98 -5.71
N GLN A 20 -60.26 -2.32 -6.45
CA GLN A 20 -60.12 -2.56 -7.90
C GLN A 20 -59.45 -3.91 -8.19
N CYS A 21 -58.73 -4.45 -7.22
CA CYS A 21 -58.03 -5.73 -7.32
C CYS A 21 -58.95 -6.94 -7.29
N HIS A 22 -60.11 -6.79 -6.63
CA HIS A 22 -61.02 -7.90 -6.37
C HIS A 22 -61.52 -8.56 -7.66
N SER A 23 -61.49 -7.84 -8.80
CA SER A 23 -61.86 -8.39 -10.11
C SER A 23 -60.74 -9.15 -10.82
N VAL A 24 -59.49 -9.04 -10.37
CA VAL A 24 -58.31 -9.65 -11.02
C VAL A 24 -57.63 -10.70 -10.15
N ALA A 25 -57.73 -10.58 -8.82
CA ALA A 25 -57.17 -11.51 -7.86
C ALA A 25 -58.18 -11.74 -6.72
N ASP A 26 -58.56 -12.99 -6.49
CA ASP A 26 -59.52 -13.36 -5.45
C ASP A 26 -59.00 -12.93 -4.06
N PRO A 27 -59.64 -11.94 -3.39
CA PRO A 27 -59.16 -11.43 -2.11
C PRO A 27 -59.31 -12.46 -0.99
N LEU A 28 -60.13 -13.51 -1.14
CA LEU A 28 -60.36 -14.49 -0.08
C LEU A 28 -59.11 -15.34 0.20
N VAL A 29 -58.37 -15.73 -0.84
CA VAL A 29 -57.14 -16.52 -0.70
C VAL A 29 -56.10 -15.76 0.14
N TYR A 30 -55.81 -14.51 -0.24
CA TYR A 30 -54.85 -13.67 0.48
C TYR A 30 -55.33 -13.25 1.88
N PHE A 31 -56.65 -13.12 2.05
CA PHE A 31 -57.24 -12.87 3.36
C PHE A 31 -57.05 -14.06 4.30
N GLU A 32 -57.29 -15.29 3.83
CA GLU A 32 -57.09 -16.51 4.60
C GLU A 32 -55.62 -16.72 4.95
N ASP A 33 -54.70 -16.51 4.01
CA ASP A 33 -53.25 -16.56 4.24
C ASP A 33 -52.82 -15.53 5.30
N CYS A 34 -53.30 -14.30 5.20
CA CYS A 34 -53.03 -13.26 6.20
C CYS A 34 -53.57 -13.64 7.59
N LEU A 35 -54.77 -14.24 7.68
CA LEU A 35 -55.31 -14.69 8.96
C LEU A 35 -54.46 -15.80 9.56
N TYR A 36 -54.03 -16.75 8.74
CA TYR A 36 -53.17 -17.84 9.15
C TYR A 36 -51.84 -17.31 9.70
N ASP A 37 -51.14 -16.47 8.93
CA ASP A 37 -49.85 -15.89 9.31
C ASP A 37 -49.93 -15.06 10.59
N LEU A 38 -50.98 -14.23 10.77
CA LEU A 38 -51.13 -13.43 11.98
C LEU A 38 -51.50 -14.27 13.21
N CYS A 39 -52.15 -15.42 13.03
CA CYS A 39 -52.40 -16.36 14.13
C CYS A 39 -51.09 -17.03 14.56
N GLU A 40 -50.32 -17.56 13.61
CA GLU A 40 -49.06 -18.25 13.88
C GLU A 40 -47.97 -17.30 14.41
N LEU A 41 -47.92 -16.07 13.89
CA LEU A 41 -46.90 -15.07 14.23
C LEU A 41 -47.35 -14.08 15.30
N HIS A 42 -48.39 -14.41 16.07
CA HIS A 42 -48.83 -13.63 17.23
C HIS A 42 -49.04 -12.13 16.95
N LEU A 43 -49.78 -11.81 15.89
CA LEU A 43 -50.10 -10.42 15.48
C LEU A 43 -48.87 -9.59 15.09
N ASN A 44 -47.83 -10.22 14.55
CA ASN A 44 -46.64 -9.51 14.07
C ASN A 44 -46.98 -8.51 12.95
N ASN A 45 -46.66 -7.22 13.17
CA ASN A 45 -46.94 -6.17 12.21
C ASN A 45 -46.16 -6.32 10.88
N VAL A 46 -44.94 -6.86 10.90
CA VAL A 46 -44.17 -7.11 9.67
C VAL A 46 -44.87 -8.17 8.82
N ALA A 47 -45.39 -9.24 9.45
CA ALA A 47 -46.17 -10.26 8.76
C ALA A 47 -47.46 -9.68 8.15
N LEU A 48 -48.19 -8.81 8.89
CA LEU A 48 -49.34 -8.09 8.34
C LEU A 48 -48.94 -7.30 7.10
N CYS A 49 -47.89 -6.48 7.19
CA CYS A 49 -47.47 -5.62 6.09
C CYS A 49 -46.98 -6.41 4.87
N ASN A 50 -46.34 -7.57 5.07
CA ASN A 50 -45.90 -8.44 3.98
C ASN A 50 -47.09 -9.12 3.26
N ASN A 51 -48.12 -9.53 4.02
CA ASN A 51 -49.34 -10.08 3.44
C ASN A 51 -50.10 -9.01 2.63
N LEU A 52 -50.25 -7.81 3.18
CA LEU A 52 -50.87 -6.68 2.47
C LEU A 52 -50.06 -6.28 1.22
N GLN A 53 -48.72 -6.25 1.31
CA GLN A 53 -47.84 -5.99 0.16
C GLN A 53 -48.00 -7.08 -0.91
N SER A 54 -48.07 -8.35 -0.53
CA SER A 54 -48.19 -9.45 -1.49
C SER A 54 -49.47 -9.34 -2.32
N TYR A 55 -50.59 -8.92 -1.71
CA TYR A 55 -51.81 -8.65 -2.46
C TYR A 55 -51.69 -7.38 -3.33
N ALA A 56 -51.03 -6.33 -2.83
CA ALA A 56 -50.74 -5.13 -3.59
C ALA A 56 -49.90 -5.43 -4.85
N ASP A 57 -48.87 -6.26 -4.72
CA ASP A 57 -47.93 -6.63 -5.79
C ASP A 57 -48.63 -7.38 -6.91
N VAL A 58 -49.47 -8.36 -6.57
CA VAL A 58 -50.27 -9.09 -7.57
C VAL A 58 -51.23 -8.16 -8.29
N CYS A 59 -51.77 -7.18 -7.57
CA CYS A 59 -52.62 -6.16 -8.15
C CYS A 59 -51.88 -5.29 -9.18
N GLN A 60 -50.73 -4.77 -8.79
CA GLN A 60 -49.91 -3.91 -9.64
C GLN A 60 -49.35 -4.68 -10.83
N ALA A 61 -48.99 -5.96 -10.64
CA ALA A 61 -48.57 -6.85 -11.72
C ALA A 61 -49.68 -7.08 -12.76
N ALA A 62 -50.95 -7.04 -12.34
CA ALA A 62 -52.11 -7.07 -13.24
C ALA A 62 -52.42 -5.69 -13.88
N GLY A 63 -51.60 -4.67 -13.61
CA GLY A 63 -51.79 -3.29 -14.10
C GLY A 63 -52.92 -2.54 -13.40
N ILE A 64 -53.40 -3.03 -12.26
CA ILE A 64 -54.48 -2.39 -11.51
C ILE A 64 -53.88 -1.38 -10.51
N PRO A 65 -54.32 -0.10 -10.53
CA PRO A 65 -53.88 0.89 -9.56
C PRO A 65 -54.36 0.53 -8.15
N VAL A 66 -53.43 0.46 -7.22
CA VAL A 66 -53.70 0.26 -5.79
C VAL A 66 -53.78 1.62 -5.10
N GLY A 67 -54.81 1.83 -4.29
CA GLY A 67 -54.93 3.05 -3.47
C GLY A 67 -53.89 3.10 -2.34
N THR A 68 -53.65 4.28 -1.78
CA THR A 68 -52.72 4.42 -0.65
C THR A 68 -53.20 3.62 0.56
N TRP A 69 -52.49 2.55 0.90
CA TRP A 69 -52.80 1.67 2.02
C TRP A 69 -51.80 1.82 3.18
N ARG A 70 -50.59 2.31 2.92
CA ARG A 70 -49.55 2.65 3.91
C ARG A 70 -49.70 4.08 4.43
N ASN A 71 -49.30 4.30 5.67
CA ASN A 71 -49.10 5.64 6.25
C ASN A 71 -48.01 5.62 7.33
N GLU A 72 -47.71 6.78 7.94
CA GLU A 72 -46.65 6.93 8.95
C GLU A 72 -46.78 5.96 10.14
N THR A 73 -47.99 5.52 10.46
CA THR A 73 -48.30 4.64 11.61
C THR A 73 -48.71 3.23 11.22
N PHE A 74 -49.02 2.99 9.94
CA PHE A 74 -49.52 1.72 9.43
C PHE A 74 -48.68 1.28 8.23
N CYS A 75 -47.84 0.27 8.46
CA CYS A 75 -46.92 -0.26 7.46
C CYS A 75 -46.08 0.84 6.77
N PRO A 76 -45.34 1.69 7.50
CA PRO A 76 -44.55 2.75 6.89
C PRO A 76 -43.45 2.18 5.98
N LEU A 77 -43.22 2.84 4.84
CA LEU A 77 -42.10 2.57 3.95
C LEU A 77 -41.11 3.73 4.07
N ILE A 78 -39.91 3.43 4.56
CA ILE A 78 -38.87 4.45 4.80
C ILE A 78 -38.07 4.62 3.52
N CYS A 79 -38.09 5.83 2.97
CA CYS A 79 -37.31 6.19 1.79
C CYS A 79 -35.94 6.76 2.17
N PRO A 80 -34.91 6.56 1.31
CA PRO A 80 -33.59 7.15 1.53
C PRO A 80 -33.65 8.68 1.53
N ALA A 81 -32.60 9.33 2.03
CA ALA A 81 -32.53 10.79 2.05
C ALA A 81 -32.73 11.38 0.65
N ASN A 82 -33.43 12.53 0.58
CA ASN A 82 -33.81 13.22 -0.66
C ASN A 82 -34.73 12.40 -1.58
N SER A 83 -35.60 11.59 -0.98
CA SER A 83 -36.67 10.88 -1.67
C SER A 83 -37.90 10.75 -0.79
N HIS A 84 -39.04 10.50 -1.41
CA HIS A 84 -40.32 10.30 -0.72
C HIS A 84 -41.07 9.10 -1.29
N TYR A 85 -42.02 8.60 -0.50
CA TYR A 85 -42.85 7.46 -0.86
C TYR A 85 -43.99 7.87 -1.79
N GLU A 86 -44.23 7.07 -2.83
CA GLU A 86 -45.41 7.14 -3.68
C GLU A 86 -46.01 5.74 -3.89
N ALA A 87 -47.35 5.64 -3.81
CA ALA A 87 -48.07 4.38 -4.01
C ALA A 87 -48.12 3.90 -5.49
N CYS A 88 -47.81 4.79 -6.43
CA CYS A 88 -47.86 4.55 -7.87
C CYS A 88 -46.86 5.49 -8.57
N THR A 89 -45.60 5.06 -8.64
CA THR A 89 -44.53 5.76 -9.35
C THR A 89 -44.16 5.05 -10.65
N ALA A 90 -43.45 5.74 -11.55
CA ALA A 90 -42.96 5.14 -12.78
C ALA A 90 -42.01 3.97 -12.47
N ALA A 91 -42.25 2.80 -13.08
CA ALA A 91 -41.35 1.64 -12.94
C ALA A 91 -39.94 1.89 -13.51
N CYS A 92 -39.78 2.95 -14.31
CA CYS A 92 -38.51 3.43 -14.83
C CYS A 92 -38.09 4.71 -14.08
N PRO A 93 -37.33 4.62 -12.97
CA PRO A 93 -36.95 5.80 -12.20
C PRO A 93 -35.98 6.71 -12.99
N ALA A 94 -35.98 8.00 -12.68
CA ALA A 94 -35.00 8.92 -13.21
C ALA A 94 -33.62 8.63 -12.58
N THR A 95 -32.65 8.23 -13.41
CA THR A 95 -31.29 7.90 -12.94
C THR A 95 -30.28 8.91 -13.47
N CYS A 96 -29.07 8.90 -12.89
CA CYS A 96 -27.96 9.68 -13.45
C CYS A 96 -27.63 9.32 -14.91
N VAL A 97 -27.96 8.10 -15.37
CA VAL A 97 -27.73 7.65 -16.75
C VAL A 97 -28.88 8.07 -17.67
N SER A 98 -30.13 7.97 -17.20
CA SER A 98 -31.32 8.32 -17.97
C SER A 98 -32.27 9.20 -17.13
N PRO A 99 -32.03 10.52 -17.09
CA PRO A 99 -32.83 11.45 -16.29
C PRO A 99 -34.29 11.56 -16.75
N MET A 100 -34.59 11.23 -18.01
CA MET A 100 -35.92 11.33 -18.59
C MET A 100 -36.65 9.99 -18.72
N ALA A 101 -36.09 8.90 -18.17
CA ALA A 101 -36.70 7.57 -18.22
C ALA A 101 -38.18 7.52 -17.77
N PRO A 102 -38.62 8.25 -16.71
CA PRO A 102 -40.02 8.23 -16.32
C PRO A 102 -40.98 8.74 -17.40
N ALA A 103 -40.57 9.74 -18.18
CA ALA A 103 -41.45 10.40 -19.16
C ALA A 103 -41.83 9.51 -20.35
N SER A 104 -41.03 8.48 -20.63
CA SER A 104 -41.25 7.52 -21.73
C SER A 104 -41.50 6.10 -21.23
N CYS A 105 -41.75 5.90 -19.93
CA CYS A 105 -41.97 4.58 -19.35
C CYS A 105 -43.37 4.07 -19.71
N SER A 106 -43.46 2.93 -20.39
CA SER A 106 -44.73 2.30 -20.78
C SER A 106 -45.17 1.18 -19.84
N LEU A 107 -44.38 0.89 -18.79
CA LEU A 107 -44.69 -0.14 -17.81
C LEU A 107 -45.73 0.38 -16.81
N PRO A 108 -46.56 -0.51 -16.23
CA PRO A 108 -47.45 -0.15 -15.13
C PRO A 108 -46.68 0.51 -13.98
N CYS A 109 -47.34 1.41 -13.26
CA CYS A 109 -46.71 2.01 -12.08
C CYS A 109 -46.49 0.98 -10.98
N VAL A 110 -45.46 1.21 -10.18
CA VAL A 110 -45.10 0.38 -9.03
C VAL A 110 -45.07 1.24 -7.78
N GLU A 111 -45.32 0.63 -6.62
CA GLU A 111 -45.10 1.29 -5.33
C GLU A 111 -43.60 1.47 -5.06
N GLY A 112 -43.18 2.63 -4.55
CA GLY A 112 -41.76 2.81 -4.23
C GLY A 112 -41.35 4.22 -3.80
N CYS A 113 -40.04 4.40 -3.64
CA CYS A 113 -39.44 5.70 -3.32
C CYS A 113 -39.03 6.44 -4.59
N VAL A 114 -39.35 7.72 -4.64
CA VAL A 114 -39.05 8.62 -5.76
C VAL A 114 -38.09 9.69 -5.29
N CYS A 115 -36.97 9.88 -6.01
CA CYS A 115 -36.05 10.96 -5.72
C CYS A 115 -36.76 12.32 -5.84
N ASP A 116 -36.48 13.22 -4.89
CA ASP A 116 -37.05 14.56 -4.89
C ASP A 116 -36.58 15.38 -6.10
N SER A 117 -37.32 16.44 -6.42
CA SER A 117 -36.98 17.34 -7.53
C SER A 117 -35.55 17.88 -7.36
N GLY A 118 -34.75 17.74 -8.43
CA GLY A 118 -33.33 18.10 -8.43
C GLY A 118 -32.38 16.96 -8.07
N TYR A 119 -32.89 15.79 -7.67
CA TYR A 119 -32.13 14.58 -7.38
C TYR A 119 -32.38 13.48 -8.42
N LEU A 120 -31.42 12.58 -8.56
CA LEU A 120 -31.50 11.42 -9.46
C LEU A 120 -30.99 10.17 -8.75
N LEU A 121 -31.56 9.02 -9.12
CA LEU A 121 -31.16 7.74 -8.56
C LEU A 121 -29.78 7.33 -9.06
N TYR A 122 -28.91 6.96 -8.12
CA TYR A 122 -27.60 6.36 -8.35
C TYR A 122 -27.34 5.27 -7.29
N ASN A 123 -27.15 4.03 -7.75
CA ASN A 123 -27.23 2.83 -6.90
C ASN A 123 -28.52 2.87 -6.05
N ASP A 124 -28.41 2.76 -4.73
CA ASP A 124 -29.56 2.73 -3.81
C ASP A 124 -29.89 4.10 -3.19
N GLY A 125 -29.38 5.20 -3.76
CA GLY A 125 -29.54 6.55 -3.19
C GLY A 125 -29.84 7.66 -4.20
N CYS A 126 -30.43 8.75 -3.71
CA CYS A 126 -30.74 9.93 -4.51
C CYS A 126 -29.64 10.99 -4.35
N VAL A 127 -28.92 11.26 -5.43
CA VAL A 127 -27.83 12.25 -5.47
C VAL A 127 -28.26 13.52 -6.19
N PRO A 128 -27.74 14.71 -5.83
CA PRO A 128 -28.01 15.94 -6.56
C PRO A 128 -27.70 15.74 -8.04
N SER A 129 -28.59 16.21 -8.91
CA SER A 129 -28.48 15.96 -10.34
C SER A 129 -27.20 16.57 -10.96
N SER A 130 -26.61 17.59 -10.33
CA SER A 130 -25.29 18.14 -10.68
C SER A 130 -24.12 17.18 -10.43
N GLN A 131 -24.29 16.18 -9.56
CA GLN A 131 -23.28 15.17 -9.24
C GLN A 131 -23.35 13.94 -10.16
N CYS A 132 -24.33 13.88 -11.07
CA CYS A 132 -24.42 12.85 -12.11
C CYS A 132 -23.38 13.09 -13.22
N GLY A 133 -22.10 12.98 -12.90
CA GLY A 133 -20.96 13.20 -13.82
C GLY A 133 -20.92 12.25 -15.02
N CYS A 134 -19.83 11.51 -15.21
CA CYS A 134 -19.57 10.72 -16.41
C CYS A 134 -19.57 9.23 -16.10
N TRP A 135 -19.82 8.42 -17.13
CA TRP A 135 -19.69 6.97 -17.05
C TRP A 135 -18.58 6.49 -17.98
N HIS A 136 -17.69 5.65 -17.45
CA HIS A 136 -16.62 5.03 -18.22
C HIS A 136 -16.37 3.61 -17.71
N ASN A 137 -16.41 2.62 -18.61
CA ASN A 137 -16.25 1.19 -18.31
C ASN A 137 -17.09 0.69 -17.12
N GLY A 138 -18.34 1.13 -17.02
CA GLY A 138 -19.26 0.72 -15.96
C GLY A 138 -19.04 1.42 -14.60
N LYS A 139 -18.06 2.32 -14.48
CA LYS A 139 -17.82 3.14 -13.28
C LYS A 139 -18.28 4.58 -13.49
N HIS A 140 -18.84 5.17 -12.42
CA HIS A 140 -19.25 6.57 -12.37
C HIS A 140 -18.10 7.46 -11.87
N TYR A 141 -17.99 8.64 -12.46
CA TYR A 141 -17.00 9.65 -12.12
C TYR A 141 -17.69 11.00 -11.93
N PRO A 142 -17.49 11.70 -10.80
CA PRO A 142 -18.03 13.04 -10.59
C PRO A 142 -17.54 14.05 -11.65
N VAL A 143 -18.29 15.15 -11.85
CA VAL A 143 -17.83 16.26 -12.70
C VAL A 143 -16.52 16.82 -12.13
N GLY A 144 -15.52 17.01 -13.00
CA GLY A 144 -14.18 17.44 -12.62
C GLY A 144 -13.26 16.32 -12.13
N ALA A 145 -13.74 15.08 -12.00
CA ALA A 145 -12.89 13.97 -11.61
C ALA A 145 -11.84 13.68 -12.68
N GLU A 146 -10.59 13.47 -12.23
CA GLU A 146 -9.48 12.98 -13.03
C GLU A 146 -9.09 11.58 -12.57
N PHE A 147 -8.87 10.65 -13.51
CA PHE A 147 -8.57 9.26 -13.18
C PHE A 147 -7.75 8.57 -14.27
N TRP A 148 -7.05 7.49 -13.91
CA TRP A 148 -6.33 6.64 -14.85
C TRP A 148 -7.22 5.49 -15.34
N THR A 149 -7.10 5.12 -16.62
CA THR A 149 -7.94 4.09 -17.22
C THR A 149 -7.57 2.67 -16.81
N ASP A 150 -6.30 2.46 -16.46
CA ASP A 150 -5.69 1.16 -16.21
C ASP A 150 -4.40 1.31 -15.37
N ASP A 151 -3.81 0.17 -15.03
CA ASP A 151 -2.58 0.03 -14.25
C ASP A 151 -1.29 0.23 -15.06
N THR A 152 -1.40 0.71 -16.31
CA THR A 152 -0.24 1.15 -17.10
C THR A 152 0.02 2.64 -16.98
N CYS A 153 -0.96 3.39 -16.45
CA CYS A 153 -0.94 4.85 -16.35
C CYS A 153 -0.51 5.51 -17.66
N SER A 154 -0.97 4.97 -18.80
CA SER A 154 -0.69 5.49 -20.14
C SER A 154 -1.76 6.46 -20.63
N SER A 155 -2.96 6.42 -20.03
CA SER A 155 -4.09 7.27 -20.39
C SER A 155 -4.78 7.80 -19.12
N LYS A 156 -4.89 9.13 -19.05
CA LYS A 156 -5.57 9.86 -17.98
C LYS A 156 -6.82 10.52 -18.54
N CYS A 157 -7.95 10.33 -17.88
CA CYS A 157 -9.26 10.84 -18.28
C CYS A 157 -9.79 11.87 -17.30
N THR A 158 -10.61 12.78 -17.81
CA THR A 158 -11.36 13.77 -17.01
C THR A 158 -12.85 13.68 -17.36
N CYS A 159 -13.71 13.90 -16.37
CA CYS A 159 -15.14 14.11 -16.59
C CYS A 159 -15.46 15.61 -16.73
N PRO A 160 -15.70 16.14 -17.94
CA PRO A 160 -15.82 17.58 -18.14
C PRO A 160 -17.17 18.15 -17.70
N SER A 161 -18.26 17.41 -17.89
CA SER A 161 -19.60 17.88 -17.53
C SER A 161 -20.57 16.72 -17.26
N ARG A 162 -21.71 17.06 -16.65
CA ARG A 162 -22.77 16.12 -16.31
C ARG A 162 -23.24 15.35 -17.57
N GLY A 163 -23.26 14.02 -17.49
CA GLY A 163 -23.77 13.14 -18.55
C GLY A 163 -22.92 13.07 -19.82
N SER A 164 -21.74 13.72 -19.85
CA SER A 164 -20.85 13.68 -21.01
C SER A 164 -20.05 12.37 -21.06
N LYS A 165 -19.45 12.08 -22.22
CA LYS A 165 -18.34 11.14 -22.27
C LYS A 165 -17.12 11.73 -21.56
N VAL A 166 -16.28 10.85 -21.03
CA VAL A 166 -14.97 11.26 -20.48
C VAL A 166 -14.05 11.70 -21.62
N THR A 167 -13.14 12.63 -21.32
CA THR A 167 -12.10 13.08 -22.25
C THR A 167 -10.75 12.58 -21.75
N CYS A 168 -10.02 11.84 -22.58
CA CYS A 168 -8.79 11.18 -22.19
C CYS A 168 -7.60 11.66 -23.03
N SER A 169 -6.43 11.70 -22.40
CA SER A 169 -5.16 12.06 -23.03
C SER A 169 -4.06 11.13 -22.56
N THR A 170 -3.06 10.92 -23.42
CA THR A 170 -1.84 10.20 -23.04
C THR A 170 -1.13 10.92 -21.91
N ALA A 171 -0.75 10.19 -20.88
CA ALA A 171 -0.02 10.71 -19.74
C ALA A 171 0.92 9.61 -19.20
N ALA A 172 1.82 9.99 -18.30
CA ALA A 172 2.68 9.08 -17.57
C ALA A 172 2.84 9.59 -16.13
N CYS A 173 3.24 8.71 -15.22
CA CYS A 173 3.50 9.12 -13.84
C CYS A 173 4.64 10.15 -13.77
N PRO A 174 4.58 11.10 -12.83
CA PRO A 174 5.70 11.97 -12.52
C PRO A 174 6.95 11.16 -12.16
N ALA A 175 8.13 11.80 -12.23
CA ALA A 175 9.34 11.22 -11.63
C ALA A 175 9.08 10.86 -10.14
N ASP A 176 9.71 9.79 -9.67
CA ASP A 176 9.56 9.23 -8.32
C ASP A 176 8.15 8.71 -7.98
N HIS A 177 7.34 8.38 -8.99
CA HIS A 177 6.05 7.71 -8.83
C HIS A 177 5.99 6.45 -9.70
N TYR A 178 5.48 5.36 -9.14
CA TYR A 178 5.11 4.17 -9.92
C TYR A 178 3.63 4.20 -10.28
N CYS A 179 3.30 3.55 -11.38
CA CYS A 179 1.91 3.22 -11.68
C CYS A 179 1.50 1.94 -10.95
N GLY A 180 0.37 1.98 -10.25
CA GLY A 180 -0.19 0.79 -9.62
C GLY A 180 -1.67 0.93 -9.35
N VAL A 181 -2.24 -0.02 -8.61
CA VAL A 181 -3.63 -0.01 -8.16
C VAL A 181 -3.67 -0.03 -6.63
N GLN A 182 -4.29 0.98 -6.01
CA GLN A 182 -4.59 0.98 -4.58
C GLN A 182 -6.10 1.05 -4.38
N ASN A 183 -6.64 0.19 -3.51
CA ASN A 183 -8.09 0.09 -3.25
C ASN A 183 -8.96 -0.08 -4.52
N GLY A 184 -8.42 -0.75 -5.54
CA GLY A 184 -9.10 -0.96 -6.82
C GLY A 184 -9.06 0.24 -7.77
N GLU A 185 -8.33 1.31 -7.44
CA GLU A 185 -8.17 2.50 -8.29
C GLU A 185 -6.76 2.58 -8.88
N PRO A 186 -6.62 2.61 -10.22
CA PRO A 186 -5.34 2.85 -10.85
C PRO A 186 -4.85 4.29 -10.59
N GLY A 187 -3.57 4.43 -10.28
CA GLY A 187 -2.99 5.69 -9.86
C GLY A 187 -1.46 5.73 -9.94
N CYS A 188 -0.95 6.96 -9.96
CA CYS A 188 0.47 7.22 -9.75
C CYS A 188 0.71 7.45 -8.27
N TYR A 189 1.43 6.54 -7.65
CA TYR A 189 1.72 6.58 -6.23
C TYR A 189 3.19 6.89 -6.03
N ARG A 190 3.53 7.67 -5.00
CA ARG A 190 4.92 7.95 -4.68
C ARG A 190 5.66 6.64 -4.45
N GLU A 191 6.81 6.53 -5.07
CA GLU A 191 7.74 5.45 -4.79
C GLU A 191 8.13 5.53 -3.33
N THR A 192 7.87 4.45 -2.61
CA THR A 192 8.28 4.28 -1.23
C THR A 192 9.29 3.15 -1.19
N TYR A 193 10.33 3.32 -0.38
CA TYR A 193 11.46 2.40 -0.35
C TYR A 193 11.73 1.92 1.07
N GLY A 194 12.06 0.64 1.21
CA GLY A 194 12.85 0.17 2.32
C GLY A 194 14.30 0.59 2.09
N ILE A 195 14.94 1.16 3.11
CA ILE A 195 16.33 1.60 3.02
C ILE A 195 17.15 0.84 4.04
N CYS A 196 18.05 -0.01 3.58
CA CYS A 196 19.07 -0.64 4.41
C CYS A 196 20.40 0.08 4.23
N ARG A 197 21.13 0.30 5.34
CA ARG A 197 22.43 0.97 5.32
C ARG A 197 23.48 0.16 6.06
N VAL A 198 24.64 0.03 5.43
CA VAL A 198 25.85 -0.51 6.04
C VAL A 198 26.87 0.62 6.07
N HIS A 199 27.32 1.04 7.25
CA HIS A 199 28.26 2.15 7.37
C HIS A 199 29.32 1.86 8.41
N ASN A 200 30.55 2.30 8.13
CA ASN A 200 31.74 2.01 8.95
C ASN A 200 31.96 0.52 9.23
N ASP A 201 31.21 -0.36 8.54
CA ASP A 201 31.06 -1.81 8.74
C ASP A 201 31.74 -2.34 10.00
N PRO A 202 30.98 -2.40 11.09
CA PRO A 202 30.02 -3.50 11.13
C PRO A 202 28.56 -3.05 11.28
N HIS A 203 28.26 -1.76 11.10
CA HIS A 203 26.96 -1.22 11.51
C HIS A 203 25.93 -1.36 10.40
N TYR A 204 24.94 -2.22 10.66
CA TYR A 204 23.80 -2.45 9.78
C TYR A 204 22.58 -1.75 10.34
N ASN A 205 21.83 -1.07 9.47
CA ASN A 205 20.48 -0.60 9.72
C ASN A 205 19.59 -1.30 8.70
N THR A 206 18.70 -2.15 9.18
CA THR A 206 17.80 -2.96 8.35
C THR A 206 16.71 -2.11 7.69
N PHE A 207 15.94 -2.72 6.79
CA PHE A 207 14.80 -2.06 6.16
C PHE A 207 13.73 -1.60 7.17
N ASP A 208 13.60 -2.33 8.29
CA ASP A 208 12.62 -2.03 9.35
C ASP A 208 13.22 -1.20 10.49
N ARG A 209 14.44 -0.66 10.29
CA ARG A 209 15.16 0.27 11.17
C ARG A 209 15.71 -0.38 12.44
N GLU A 210 15.94 -1.69 12.41
CA GLU A 210 16.70 -2.38 13.43
C GLU A 210 18.20 -2.17 13.22
N THR A 211 18.95 -2.03 14.31
CA THR A 211 20.39 -1.77 14.27
C THR A 211 21.13 -2.96 14.85
N HIS A 212 22.08 -3.51 14.09
CA HIS A 212 22.95 -4.57 14.58
C HIS A 212 24.40 -4.37 14.16
N HIS A 213 25.30 -5.01 14.89
CA HIS A 213 26.74 -4.83 14.77
C HIS A 213 27.41 -6.17 14.57
N PHE A 214 27.99 -6.38 13.40
CA PHE A 214 28.64 -7.62 13.01
C PHE A 214 30.02 -7.42 12.32
N MET A 215 31.09 -7.79 13.03
CA MET A 215 32.50 -7.57 12.64
C MET A 215 33.08 -8.64 11.71
N GLY A 216 32.32 -9.04 10.70
CA GLY A 216 32.72 -10.09 9.77
C GLY A 216 33.68 -9.58 8.69
N LYS A 217 34.74 -10.34 8.37
CA LYS A 217 35.67 -10.05 7.23
C LYS A 217 35.41 -10.89 5.96
N CYS A 218 34.30 -11.62 5.91
CA CYS A 218 33.94 -12.45 4.77
C CYS A 218 32.98 -11.74 3.81
N THR A 219 32.49 -12.49 2.83
CA THR A 219 31.36 -12.08 1.99
C THR A 219 30.06 -12.42 2.72
N TYR A 220 29.14 -11.46 2.83
CA TYR A 220 27.85 -11.64 3.48
C TYR A 220 26.71 -11.15 2.58
N THR A 221 25.59 -11.87 2.60
CA THR A 221 24.37 -11.43 1.92
C THR A 221 23.73 -10.27 2.68
N LEU A 222 23.68 -9.10 2.05
CA LEU A 222 23.00 -7.93 2.60
C LEU A 222 21.48 -8.09 2.45
N ALA A 223 21.03 -8.25 1.21
CA ALA A 223 19.61 -8.40 0.89
C ALA A 223 19.45 -9.20 -0.40
N LYS A 224 18.52 -10.15 -0.41
CA LYS A 224 18.07 -10.84 -1.62
C LYS A 224 16.58 -11.12 -1.56
N VAL A 225 16.00 -11.49 -2.70
CA VAL A 225 14.62 -11.99 -2.76
C VAL A 225 14.59 -13.43 -2.24
N CYS A 226 13.73 -13.72 -1.27
CA CYS A 226 13.67 -15.03 -0.58
C CYS A 226 12.33 -15.75 -0.72
N THR A 227 11.37 -15.12 -1.39
CA THR A 227 10.09 -15.72 -1.74
C THR A 227 10.08 -16.17 -3.19
N ASN A 228 9.51 -17.34 -3.47
CA ASN A 228 9.26 -17.82 -4.83
C ASN A 228 8.08 -17.08 -5.46
N SER A 229 8.26 -15.81 -5.80
CA SER A 229 7.27 -15.01 -6.54
C SER A 229 7.74 -14.85 -7.99
N SER A 230 6.94 -15.31 -8.95
CA SER A 230 7.23 -15.17 -10.38
C SER A 230 6.97 -13.75 -10.92
N SER A 231 6.34 -12.87 -10.13
CA SER A 231 5.95 -11.53 -10.57
C SER A 231 6.98 -10.43 -10.26
N LEU A 232 7.99 -10.71 -9.42
CA LEU A 232 9.03 -9.73 -9.05
C LEU A 232 10.39 -10.15 -9.62
N PRO A 233 11.17 -9.21 -10.19
CA PRO A 233 12.55 -9.46 -10.54
C PRO A 233 13.38 -9.96 -9.35
N TYR A 234 14.17 -11.02 -9.56
CA TYR A 234 15.13 -11.48 -8.56
C TYR A 234 16.33 -10.54 -8.47
N PHE A 235 16.81 -10.30 -7.24
CA PHE A 235 18.10 -9.68 -6.99
C PHE A 235 18.79 -10.32 -5.78
N ASN A 236 20.12 -10.20 -5.73
CA ASN A 236 20.97 -10.51 -4.59
C ASN A 236 22.07 -9.45 -4.46
N VAL A 237 22.21 -8.89 -3.27
CA VAL A 237 23.24 -7.91 -2.92
C VAL A 237 24.12 -8.49 -1.83
N GLU A 238 25.41 -8.56 -2.11
CA GLU A 238 26.43 -9.07 -1.19
C GLU A 238 27.51 -8.01 -0.97
N ALA A 239 28.08 -8.01 0.24
CA ALA A 239 29.24 -7.18 0.55
C ALA A 239 30.37 -8.08 1.06
N LYS A 240 31.57 -7.89 0.51
CA LYS A 240 32.81 -8.46 1.04
C LYS A 240 33.45 -7.41 1.93
N ASN A 241 33.76 -7.81 3.14
CA ASN A 241 34.42 -6.97 4.13
C ASN A 241 35.92 -7.28 4.23
N GLU A 242 36.71 -6.35 4.76
CA GLU A 242 38.16 -6.48 4.98
C GLU A 242 38.60 -5.78 6.28
N HIS A 243 39.75 -6.17 6.84
CA HIS A 243 40.42 -5.40 7.88
C HIS A 243 41.43 -4.41 7.27
N ARG A 244 41.48 -3.18 7.76
CA ARG A 244 42.38 -2.12 7.26
C ARG A 244 43.47 -1.79 8.26
N GLY A 245 44.37 -2.74 8.50
CA GLY A 245 45.48 -2.60 9.45
C GLY A 245 45.12 -2.86 10.92
N TYR A 246 43.86 -2.62 11.32
CA TYR A 246 43.31 -3.01 12.63
C TYR A 246 42.30 -4.14 12.46
N SER A 247 42.40 -5.18 13.28
CA SER A 247 41.51 -6.36 13.22
C SER A 247 40.27 -6.25 14.11
N ALA A 248 40.09 -5.12 14.80
CA ALA A 248 38.98 -4.88 15.72
C ALA A 248 37.71 -4.43 15.00
N VAL A 249 37.84 -3.91 13.78
CA VAL A 249 36.74 -3.43 12.93
C VAL A 249 36.93 -3.89 11.49
N SER A 250 35.85 -4.08 10.76
CA SER A 250 35.88 -4.39 9.33
C SER A 250 35.49 -3.17 8.49
N TYR A 251 35.59 -3.30 7.17
CA TYR A 251 35.17 -2.28 6.22
C TYR A 251 34.73 -2.98 4.95
N VAL A 252 33.74 -2.41 4.26
CA VAL A 252 33.38 -2.91 2.92
C VAL A 252 34.58 -2.75 1.98
N GLN A 253 34.94 -3.84 1.31
CA GLN A 253 35.96 -3.90 0.27
C GLN A 253 35.30 -3.81 -1.11
N LYS A 254 34.17 -4.51 -1.29
CA LYS A 254 33.42 -4.49 -2.54
C LYS A 254 31.97 -4.88 -2.30
N VAL A 255 31.11 -4.42 -3.20
CA VAL A 255 29.70 -4.77 -3.27
C VAL A 255 29.45 -5.53 -4.57
N LEU A 256 28.85 -6.71 -4.48
CA LEU A 256 28.39 -7.50 -5.61
C LEU A 256 26.88 -7.38 -5.71
N VAL A 257 26.38 -7.06 -6.91
CA VAL A 257 24.96 -7.07 -7.24
C VAL A 257 24.70 -8.08 -8.34
N GLU A 258 23.85 -9.06 -8.05
CA GLU A 258 23.32 -10.01 -9.00
C GLU A 258 21.88 -9.65 -9.33
N VAL A 259 21.60 -9.34 -10.61
CA VAL A 259 20.26 -8.99 -11.09
C VAL A 259 20.20 -9.18 -12.61
N TYR A 260 19.09 -9.70 -13.13
CA TYR A 260 18.92 -10.04 -14.55
C TYR A 260 20.04 -10.92 -15.13
N GLY A 261 20.58 -11.84 -14.32
CA GLY A 261 21.72 -12.70 -14.69
C GLY A 261 23.05 -11.95 -14.85
N GLN A 262 23.08 -10.65 -14.59
CA GLN A 262 24.30 -9.84 -14.58
C GLN A 262 24.92 -9.87 -13.19
N HIS A 263 26.25 -9.86 -13.15
CA HIS A 263 27.04 -9.70 -11.94
C HIS A 263 27.81 -8.39 -12.07
N ILE A 264 27.58 -7.46 -11.14
CA ILE A 264 28.25 -6.17 -11.11
C ILE A 264 29.00 -6.05 -9.78
N GLU A 265 30.33 -5.92 -9.82
CA GLU A 265 31.14 -5.64 -8.62
C GLU A 265 31.58 -4.16 -8.60
N ILE A 266 31.19 -3.44 -7.55
CA ILE A 266 31.69 -2.10 -7.23
C ILE A 266 32.82 -2.26 -6.21
N VAL A 267 34.03 -1.84 -6.58
CA VAL A 267 35.26 -2.13 -5.82
C VAL A 267 35.77 -0.87 -5.13
N LYS A 268 36.30 -1.05 -3.90
CA LYS A 268 36.94 0.00 -3.12
C LYS A 268 37.99 0.78 -3.92
N ALA A 269 38.05 2.09 -3.68
CA ALA A 269 39.01 3.03 -4.27
C ALA A 269 38.98 3.11 -5.81
N ILE A 270 37.93 2.58 -6.45
CA ILE A 270 37.76 2.59 -7.91
C ILE A 270 36.39 3.23 -8.25
N PRO A 271 36.23 4.55 -8.06
CA PRO A 271 34.94 5.24 -8.24
C PRO A 271 34.53 5.45 -9.69
N ASN A 272 35.41 5.17 -10.66
CA ASN A 272 35.18 5.45 -12.08
C ASN A 272 34.97 4.18 -12.92
N ARG A 273 35.08 2.97 -12.34
CA ARG A 273 34.94 1.70 -13.06
C ARG A 273 34.26 0.66 -12.19
N VAL A 274 33.62 -0.30 -12.84
CA VAL A 274 33.02 -1.48 -12.19
C VAL A 274 33.40 -2.75 -12.95
N LEU A 275 33.37 -3.90 -12.28
CA LEU A 275 33.49 -5.19 -12.96
C LEU A 275 32.10 -5.65 -13.39
N VAL A 276 31.94 -6.02 -14.65
CA VAL A 276 30.67 -6.47 -15.22
C VAL A 276 30.82 -7.89 -15.76
N SER A 277 29.76 -8.69 -15.61
CA SER A 277 29.64 -10.10 -15.99
C SER A 277 30.47 -11.05 -15.12
N ILE A 278 30.17 -12.35 -15.23
CA ILE A 278 30.90 -13.42 -14.50
C ILE A 278 32.40 -13.45 -14.83
N ASN A 279 32.78 -12.93 -16.01
CA ASN A 279 34.17 -12.85 -16.46
C ASN A 279 34.92 -11.63 -15.88
N LYS A 280 34.28 -10.81 -15.03
CA LYS A 280 34.89 -9.68 -14.32
C LYS A 280 35.61 -8.71 -15.25
N ILE A 281 34.88 -8.20 -16.24
CA ILE A 281 35.42 -7.24 -17.21
C ILE A 281 35.28 -5.83 -16.65
N TRP A 282 36.40 -5.14 -16.49
CA TRP A 282 36.40 -3.75 -16.07
C TRP A 282 35.76 -2.82 -17.11
N SER A 283 34.72 -2.12 -16.72
CA SER A 283 33.98 -1.16 -17.54
C SER A 283 34.03 0.23 -16.90
N THR A 284 34.30 1.27 -17.70
CA THR A 284 34.34 2.66 -17.23
C THR A 284 32.92 3.24 -17.16
N LEU A 285 32.60 3.94 -16.08
CA LEU A 285 31.28 4.54 -15.85
C LEU A 285 31.03 5.76 -16.77
N PRO A 286 29.77 6.02 -17.18
CA PRO A 286 28.58 5.23 -16.90
C PRO A 286 28.50 3.95 -17.75
N VAL A 287 27.87 2.92 -17.19
CA VAL A 287 27.66 1.62 -17.86
C VAL A 287 26.16 1.32 -17.91
N THR A 288 25.70 0.83 -19.05
CA THR A 288 24.34 0.29 -19.21
C THR A 288 24.44 -1.16 -19.69
N THR A 289 23.72 -2.07 -19.04
CA THR A 289 23.69 -3.50 -19.39
C THR A 289 22.27 -4.06 -19.31
N ALA A 290 22.09 -5.35 -19.58
CA ALA A 290 20.79 -6.04 -19.61
C ALA A 290 19.74 -5.32 -20.48
N GLY A 291 20.15 -4.90 -21.69
CA GLY A 291 19.26 -4.25 -22.66
C GLY A 291 18.78 -2.85 -22.26
N GLY A 292 19.41 -2.21 -21.28
CA GLY A 292 18.96 -0.92 -20.73
C GLY A 292 18.44 -0.99 -19.31
N SER A 293 18.14 -2.20 -18.82
CA SER A 293 17.45 -2.43 -17.55
C SER A 293 18.34 -2.21 -16.32
N ILE A 294 19.66 -2.11 -16.49
CA ILE A 294 20.62 -1.81 -15.43
C ILE A 294 21.48 -0.64 -15.88
N THR A 295 21.55 0.39 -15.05
CA THR A 295 22.46 1.52 -15.21
C THR A 295 23.38 1.61 -14.02
N VAL A 296 24.66 1.87 -14.27
CA VAL A 296 25.66 2.12 -13.24
C VAL A 296 26.33 3.45 -13.54
N SER A 297 26.30 4.37 -12.60
CA SER A 297 26.81 5.72 -12.77
C SER A 297 27.43 6.24 -11.48
N ARG A 298 28.08 7.39 -11.56
CA ARG A 298 28.65 8.07 -10.40
C ARG A 298 27.78 9.27 -10.03
N SER A 299 27.46 9.41 -8.75
CA SER A 299 26.84 10.62 -8.18
C SER A 299 27.58 11.02 -6.91
N GLY A 300 28.21 12.19 -6.92
CA GLY A 300 29.08 12.63 -5.83
C GLY A 300 30.23 11.64 -5.58
N ARG A 301 30.33 11.13 -4.36
CA ARG A 301 31.28 10.08 -3.96
C ARG A 301 30.79 8.65 -4.21
N TYR A 302 29.51 8.48 -4.51
CA TYR A 302 28.89 7.16 -4.67
C TYR A 302 28.95 6.68 -6.12
N VAL A 303 29.24 5.39 -6.27
CA VAL A 303 28.87 4.62 -7.44
C VAL A 303 27.49 4.03 -7.18
N ILE A 304 26.56 4.27 -8.09
CA ILE A 304 25.15 3.89 -7.97
C ILE A 304 24.81 2.94 -9.10
N LEU A 305 24.29 1.77 -8.75
CA LEU A 305 23.57 0.87 -9.63
C LEU A 305 22.06 1.12 -9.44
N GLU A 306 21.34 1.34 -10.53
CA GLU A 306 19.88 1.46 -10.55
C GLU A 306 19.29 0.54 -11.63
N THR A 307 18.20 -0.16 -11.28
CA THR A 307 17.45 -1.02 -12.20
C THR A 307 16.17 -0.34 -12.68
N ASP A 308 15.60 -0.85 -13.77
CA ASP A 308 14.29 -0.45 -14.31
C ASP A 308 13.11 -0.68 -13.33
N PHE A 309 13.23 -1.68 -12.44
CA PHE A 309 12.30 -1.89 -11.32
C PHE A 309 12.67 -1.11 -10.06
N ARG A 310 13.59 -0.13 -10.16
CA ARG A 310 13.94 0.82 -9.09
C ARG A 310 14.64 0.24 -7.86
N LEU A 311 15.27 -0.94 -7.98
CA LEU A 311 16.31 -1.31 -7.02
C LEU A 311 17.48 -0.36 -7.20
N ARG A 312 17.96 0.21 -6.09
CA ARG A 312 19.13 1.08 -6.10
C ARG A 312 20.14 0.63 -5.06
N VAL A 313 21.35 0.32 -5.51
CA VAL A 313 22.49 -0.04 -4.66
C VAL A 313 23.56 1.02 -4.84
N SER A 314 23.99 1.64 -3.75
CA SER A 314 25.02 2.68 -3.79
C SER A 314 26.15 2.34 -2.84
N TYR A 315 27.38 2.56 -3.30
CA TYR A 315 28.59 2.36 -2.51
C TYR A 315 29.53 3.55 -2.75
N ASP A 316 30.02 4.17 -1.67
CA ASP A 316 30.97 5.28 -1.72
C ASP A 316 32.40 4.87 -2.13
N THR A 317 32.60 3.57 -2.40
CA THR A 317 33.90 2.95 -2.68
C THR A 317 34.89 3.02 -1.51
N ASP A 318 34.37 3.22 -0.29
CA ASP A 318 35.16 3.27 0.93
C ASP A 318 34.49 2.55 2.11
N HIS A 319 33.40 3.05 2.69
CA HIS A 319 32.86 2.50 3.95
C HIS A 319 31.34 2.46 4.05
N SER A 320 30.61 3.02 3.08
CA SER A 320 29.17 3.23 3.15
C SER A 320 28.44 2.59 1.97
N VAL A 321 27.57 1.64 2.28
CA VAL A 321 26.64 1.00 1.33
C VAL A 321 25.20 1.33 1.71
N GLU A 322 24.38 1.67 0.72
CA GLU A 322 22.93 1.81 0.87
C GLU A 322 22.22 0.95 -0.17
N VAL A 323 21.28 0.13 0.30
CA VAL A 323 20.38 -0.68 -0.52
C VAL A 323 18.98 -0.11 -0.37
N LYS A 324 18.42 0.42 -1.45
CA LYS A 324 17.05 0.92 -1.55
C LYS A 324 16.22 -0.05 -2.38
N VAL A 325 15.19 -0.62 -1.76
CA VAL A 325 14.29 -1.58 -2.38
C VAL A 325 12.87 -1.01 -2.41
N PRO A 326 12.16 -1.04 -3.56
CA PRO A 326 10.78 -0.58 -3.62
C PRO A 326 9.85 -1.35 -2.67
N THR A 327 8.82 -0.69 -2.13
CA THR A 327 7.81 -1.31 -1.26
C THR A 327 7.01 -2.44 -1.91
N THR A 328 7.08 -2.62 -3.23
CA THR A 328 6.56 -3.82 -3.89
C THR A 328 7.24 -5.12 -3.41
N TYR A 329 8.44 -5.02 -2.84
CA TYR A 329 9.17 -6.12 -2.20
C TYR A 329 8.89 -6.28 -0.70
N PHE A 330 7.89 -5.59 -0.16
CA PHE A 330 7.51 -5.71 1.25
C PHE A 330 7.24 -7.17 1.63
N ASN A 331 7.90 -7.65 2.68
CA ASN A 331 7.87 -9.03 3.16
C ASN A 331 8.31 -10.05 2.08
N ARG A 332 9.27 -9.67 1.22
CA ARG A 332 9.85 -10.53 0.15
C ARG A 332 11.36 -10.68 0.25
N THR A 333 12.03 -9.83 1.03
CA THR A 333 13.49 -9.85 1.18
C THR A 333 13.93 -10.71 2.35
N CYS A 334 15.20 -11.11 2.36
CA CYS A 334 15.89 -11.58 3.55
C CYS A 334 17.40 -11.33 3.41
N GLY A 335 18.15 -11.47 4.50
CA GLY A 335 19.57 -11.17 4.58
C GLY A 335 19.90 -10.35 5.83
N MET A 336 21.11 -9.80 5.90
CA MET A 336 21.53 -8.90 6.99
C MET A 336 20.68 -7.62 7.08
N CYS A 337 19.97 -7.25 6.01
CA CYS A 337 19.06 -6.11 5.96
C CYS A 337 17.63 -6.41 6.43
N GLY A 338 17.35 -7.62 6.91
CA GLY A 338 16.04 -7.98 7.43
C GLY A 338 15.03 -8.42 6.36
N ASN A 339 13.77 -8.60 6.77
CA ASN A 339 12.72 -9.17 5.91
C ASN A 339 11.77 -8.11 5.30
N PHE A 340 11.93 -6.84 5.69
CA PHE A 340 11.19 -5.68 5.18
C PHE A 340 9.68 -5.80 5.36
N ASN A 341 9.21 -6.02 6.58
CA ASN A 341 7.80 -6.17 6.91
C ASN A 341 7.30 -5.15 7.96
N ASN A 342 8.12 -4.13 8.26
CA ASN A 342 7.91 -3.09 9.27
C ASN A 342 7.81 -3.63 10.71
N ARG A 343 8.51 -4.74 11.02
CA ARG A 343 8.67 -5.28 12.37
C ARG A 343 10.15 -5.40 12.66
N ARG A 344 10.57 -4.81 13.77
CA ARG A 344 11.99 -4.78 14.14
C ARG A 344 12.41 -6.05 14.85
N GLU A 345 11.47 -6.72 15.49
CA GLU A 345 11.75 -7.81 16.42
C GLU A 345 12.10 -9.13 15.71
N ASP A 346 11.81 -9.25 14.42
CA ASP A 346 12.07 -10.45 13.61
C ASP A 346 13.16 -10.26 12.54
N ASP A 347 13.88 -9.13 12.56
CA ASP A 347 14.93 -8.80 11.61
C ASP A 347 16.23 -9.60 11.83
N TYR A 348 16.32 -10.36 12.92
CA TYR A 348 17.39 -11.32 13.18
C TYR A 348 17.09 -12.68 12.53
N MET A 349 16.37 -12.66 11.40
CA MET A 349 16.00 -13.84 10.63
C MET A 349 17.22 -14.47 9.95
N MET A 350 17.48 -15.74 10.24
CA MET A 350 18.50 -16.56 9.59
C MET A 350 17.96 -17.25 8.33
N PRO A 351 18.82 -17.81 7.45
CA PRO A 351 18.36 -18.47 6.22
C PRO A 351 17.43 -19.66 6.43
N ASP A 352 17.43 -20.29 7.60
CA ASP A 352 16.57 -21.41 7.97
C ASP A 352 15.20 -20.97 8.53
N GLY A 353 14.95 -19.66 8.62
CA GLY A 353 13.71 -19.08 9.15
C GLY A 353 13.68 -18.94 10.67
N GLN A 354 14.76 -19.27 11.39
CA GLN A 354 14.85 -19.07 12.83
C GLN A 354 15.42 -17.68 13.17
N GLN A 355 15.11 -17.19 14.37
CA GLN A 355 15.68 -15.95 14.90
C GLN A 355 17.04 -16.23 15.54
N ALA A 356 18.05 -15.46 15.16
CA ALA A 356 19.36 -15.47 15.80
C ALA A 356 19.28 -14.86 17.21
N LYS A 357 20.10 -15.36 18.13
CA LYS A 357 20.16 -14.88 19.53
C LYS A 357 20.93 -13.56 19.65
N ASN A 358 21.79 -13.25 18.67
CA ASN A 358 22.61 -12.05 18.64
C ASN A 358 23.14 -11.78 17.23
N SER A 359 23.72 -10.59 17.02
CA SER A 359 24.24 -10.13 15.73
C SER A 359 25.35 -11.01 15.15
N ASN A 360 26.14 -11.69 15.99
CA ASN A 360 27.18 -12.61 15.53
C ASN A 360 26.58 -13.89 14.96
N GLU A 361 25.57 -14.47 15.61
CA GLU A 361 24.85 -15.62 15.08
C GLU A 361 24.16 -15.26 13.75
N LEU A 362 23.52 -14.08 13.69
CA LEU A 362 22.90 -13.56 12.47
C LEU A 362 23.91 -13.46 11.32
N GLY A 363 25.00 -12.71 11.51
CA GLY A 363 25.97 -12.49 10.44
C GLY A 363 26.72 -13.74 10.00
N ASN A 364 27.01 -14.66 10.94
CA ASN A 364 27.59 -15.96 10.57
C ASN A 364 26.64 -16.81 9.74
N SER A 365 25.32 -16.73 10.00
CA SER A 365 24.31 -17.47 9.23
C SER A 365 24.19 -16.97 7.78
N TRP A 366 24.44 -15.67 7.54
CA TRP A 366 24.38 -15.03 6.22
C TRP A 366 25.71 -14.98 5.47
N ARG A 367 26.73 -15.71 5.95
CA ARG A 367 28.01 -15.84 5.25
C ARG A 367 27.83 -16.58 3.93
N VAL A 368 28.32 -15.97 2.85
CA VAL A 368 28.40 -16.60 1.53
C VAL A 368 29.52 -17.63 1.54
N LYS A 369 29.27 -18.81 0.97
CA LYS A 369 30.30 -19.85 0.82
C LYS A 369 31.24 -19.43 -0.31
N ASP A 370 32.42 -18.94 0.05
CA ASP A 370 33.51 -18.61 -0.87
C ASP A 370 34.79 -19.41 -0.55
N ASP A 371 35.68 -19.52 -1.54
CA ASP A 371 36.97 -20.22 -1.42
C ASP A 371 38.02 -19.41 -0.64
N ASP A 372 37.60 -18.44 0.19
CA ASP A 372 38.52 -17.60 0.97
C ASP A 372 38.92 -18.29 2.28
N PRO A 373 40.16 -18.83 2.38
CA PRO A 373 40.62 -19.52 3.57
C PRO A 373 40.91 -18.57 4.74
N SER A 374 40.92 -17.25 4.50
CA SER A 374 41.27 -16.23 5.49
C SER A 374 40.08 -15.83 6.39
N CYS A 375 38.97 -16.55 6.33
CA CYS A 375 37.76 -16.26 7.08
C CYS A 375 37.75 -16.90 8.49
N ASP A 376 38.39 -16.23 9.44
CA ASP A 376 38.48 -16.64 10.86
C ASP A 376 37.24 -16.26 11.70
N VAL A 377 37.17 -16.82 12.92
CA VAL A 377 36.15 -16.55 13.94
C VAL A 377 36.21 -15.08 14.39
N ILE A 378 35.04 -14.46 14.48
CA ILE A 378 34.85 -13.06 14.87
C ILE A 378 35.03 -12.91 16.38
N VAL A 379 35.92 -12.00 16.80
CA VAL A 379 36.07 -11.60 18.21
C VAL A 379 35.58 -10.16 18.33
N PRO A 380 34.48 -9.90 19.08
CA PRO A 380 34.02 -8.55 19.32
C PRO A 380 35.12 -7.70 19.98
N PRO A 381 35.28 -6.42 19.61
CA PRO A 381 36.19 -5.52 20.32
C PRO A 381 35.77 -5.42 21.79
N LYS A 382 36.75 -5.28 22.68
CA LYS A 382 36.47 -5.07 24.10
C LYS A 382 35.81 -3.69 24.28
N PRO A 383 34.77 -3.57 25.13
CA PRO A 383 34.21 -2.27 25.49
C PRO A 383 35.29 -1.34 26.05
N CYS A 384 35.22 -0.05 25.71
CA CYS A 384 36.14 0.94 26.26
C CYS A 384 35.72 1.37 27.67
N PRO A 385 36.64 1.91 28.50
CA PRO A 385 36.31 2.44 29.83
C PRO A 385 35.19 3.49 29.79
N ALA A 386 34.37 3.54 30.85
CA ALA A 386 33.18 4.39 30.90
C ALA A 386 33.49 5.89 30.75
N ASP A 387 34.63 6.36 31.26
CA ASP A 387 35.10 7.73 31.10
C ASP A 387 35.44 8.07 29.64
N GLN A 388 36.03 7.13 28.91
CA GLN A 388 36.36 7.26 27.50
C GLN A 388 35.09 7.20 26.63
N GLU A 389 34.16 6.31 26.94
CA GLU A 389 32.85 6.26 26.27
C GLU A 389 32.07 7.58 26.48
N ASN A 390 32.01 8.07 27.72
CA ASN A 390 31.37 9.34 28.05
C ASN A 390 32.00 10.53 27.30
N LEU A 391 33.32 10.52 27.12
CA LEU A 391 34.02 11.54 26.31
C LEU A 391 33.54 11.51 24.86
N TYR A 392 33.44 10.32 24.24
CA TYR A 392 33.00 10.18 22.84
C TYR A 392 31.53 10.52 22.61
N ARG A 393 30.69 10.40 23.65
CA ARG A 393 29.29 10.84 23.63
C ARG A 393 29.13 12.37 23.63
N THR A 394 30.17 13.14 23.95
CA THR A 394 30.08 14.61 23.96
C THR A 394 30.03 15.24 22.57
N ASP A 395 29.58 16.49 22.48
CA ASP A 395 29.56 17.32 21.26
C ASP A 395 30.93 17.49 20.59
N ARG A 396 32.03 17.23 21.32
CA ARG A 396 33.39 17.26 20.76
C ARG A 396 33.63 16.10 19.79
N PHE A 397 32.86 15.02 19.92
CA PHE A 397 32.94 13.80 19.12
C PHE A 397 31.55 13.48 18.54
N CYS A 398 30.95 12.36 18.92
CA CYS A 398 29.73 11.85 18.31
C CYS A 398 28.49 12.67 18.67
N GLY A 399 28.47 13.37 19.82
CA GLY A 399 27.31 14.15 20.28
C GLY A 399 26.87 15.25 19.31
N MET A 400 27.76 15.68 18.40
CA MET A 400 27.41 16.62 17.33
C MET A 400 26.27 16.10 16.44
N ILE A 401 26.15 14.78 16.25
CA ILE A 401 25.15 14.12 15.42
C ILE A 401 23.73 14.32 15.96
N THR A 402 23.56 14.39 17.29
CA THR A 402 22.24 14.51 17.95
C THR A 402 21.95 15.92 18.47
N LYS A 403 22.94 16.82 18.44
CA LYS A 403 22.90 18.16 19.05
C LYS A 403 21.75 19.05 18.53
N ARG A 404 21.01 19.67 19.45
CA ARG A 404 19.94 20.65 19.16
C ARG A 404 20.10 21.95 19.98
N PRO A 405 20.26 23.13 19.35
CA PRO A 405 20.55 23.35 17.94
C PRO A 405 21.98 22.92 17.59
N GLY A 406 22.16 22.34 16.40
CA GLY A 406 23.44 21.84 15.90
C GLY A 406 23.48 21.81 14.38
N PRO A 407 24.64 21.48 13.77
CA PRO A 407 24.82 21.48 12.32
C PRO A 407 23.85 20.52 11.60
N PHE A 408 23.44 19.45 12.27
CA PHE A 408 22.52 18.44 11.76
C PHE A 408 21.07 18.62 12.20
N GLY A 409 20.76 19.71 12.92
CA GLY A 409 19.45 19.92 13.56
C GLY A 409 18.26 19.86 12.60
N VAL A 410 18.45 20.27 11.33
CA VAL A 410 17.42 20.23 10.28
C VAL A 410 17.15 18.81 9.75
N CYS A 411 18.14 17.91 9.84
CA CYS A 411 18.06 16.54 9.37
C CYS A 411 17.30 15.63 10.36
N HIS A 412 17.23 16.01 11.63
CA HIS A 412 16.61 15.20 12.68
C HIS A 412 15.13 14.88 12.45
N SER A 413 14.41 15.70 11.65
CA SER A 413 13.02 15.42 11.26
C SER A 413 12.89 14.42 10.11
N VAL A 414 13.98 14.18 9.37
CA VAL A 414 14.02 13.30 8.21
C VAL A 414 14.64 11.96 8.59
N ILE A 415 15.74 11.99 9.36
CA ILE A 415 16.51 10.81 9.77
C ILE A 415 16.76 10.84 11.27
N ASN A 416 16.41 9.75 11.93
CA ASN A 416 16.73 9.56 13.34
C ASN A 416 18.26 9.44 13.52
N PRO A 417 18.91 10.36 14.25
CA PRO A 417 20.36 10.34 14.46
C PRO A 417 20.86 9.21 15.37
N GLU A 418 19.98 8.58 16.16
CA GLU A 418 20.38 7.72 17.27
C GLU A 418 21.27 6.54 16.84
N SER A 419 20.92 5.84 15.76
CA SER A 419 21.68 4.65 15.35
C SER A 419 23.08 4.99 14.84
N ILE A 420 23.24 6.13 14.16
CA ILE A 420 24.55 6.60 13.67
C ILE A 420 25.36 7.19 14.84
N PHE A 421 24.71 7.82 15.81
CA PHE A 421 25.35 8.28 17.05
C PHE A 421 25.93 7.11 17.86
N GLU A 422 25.15 6.07 18.13
CA GLU A 422 25.63 4.89 18.86
C GLU A 422 26.74 4.16 18.10
N SER A 423 26.62 4.04 16.77
CA SER A 423 27.66 3.45 15.91
C SER A 423 28.98 4.24 15.98
N CYS A 424 28.90 5.57 15.95
CA CYS A 424 30.06 6.44 16.13
C CYS A 424 30.76 6.23 17.48
N VAL A 425 30.00 6.15 18.58
CA VAL A 425 30.57 5.94 19.92
C VAL A 425 31.25 4.59 20.00
N TYR A 426 30.62 3.57 19.44
CA TYR A 426 31.15 2.21 19.36
C TYR A 426 32.50 2.18 18.61
N ASP A 427 32.58 2.79 17.42
CA ASP A 427 33.80 2.85 16.62
C ASP A 427 34.95 3.55 17.35
N LEU A 428 34.67 4.69 17.99
CA LEU A 428 35.67 5.42 18.76
C LEU A 428 36.13 4.64 19.99
N CYS A 429 35.26 3.88 20.64
CA CYS A 429 35.64 2.93 21.69
C CYS A 429 36.56 1.82 21.16
N ALA A 430 36.22 1.22 20.02
CA ALA A 430 36.96 0.08 19.46
C ALA A 430 38.39 0.47 19.02
N LEU A 431 38.60 1.71 18.58
CA LEU A 431 39.87 2.18 18.03
C LEU A 431 40.43 3.44 18.73
N ASN A 432 40.18 3.58 20.03
CA ASN A 432 40.79 4.61 20.88
C ASN A 432 40.68 6.04 20.33
N GLY A 433 39.50 6.41 19.82
CA GLY A 433 39.19 7.80 19.46
C GLY A 433 39.73 8.21 18.10
N ASN A 434 39.86 7.25 17.18
CA ASN A 434 40.33 7.48 15.83
C ASN A 434 39.50 8.56 15.10
N GLU A 435 40.14 9.69 14.77
CA GLU A 435 39.46 10.84 14.15
C GLU A 435 38.87 10.54 12.76
N GLN A 436 39.46 9.59 12.01
CA GLN A 436 38.92 9.21 10.70
C GLN A 436 37.56 8.53 10.84
N LEU A 437 37.35 7.71 11.88
CA LEU A 437 36.05 7.08 12.15
C LEU A 437 34.98 8.09 12.54
N LEU A 438 35.36 9.10 13.32
CA LEU A 438 34.47 10.22 13.63
C LEU A 438 34.05 10.93 12.34
N CYS A 439 35.01 11.31 11.49
CA CYS A 439 34.73 11.95 10.20
C CYS A 439 33.82 11.09 9.31
N ASN A 440 34.07 9.79 9.25
CA ASN A 440 33.27 8.86 8.48
C ASN A 440 31.83 8.78 9.00
N ALA A 441 31.62 8.71 10.32
CA ALA A 441 30.29 8.68 10.91
C ALA A 441 29.51 9.99 10.66
N LEU A 442 30.17 11.15 10.78
CA LEU A 442 29.58 12.45 10.47
C LEU A 442 29.20 12.55 8.99
N ALA A 443 30.06 12.07 8.08
CA ALA A 443 29.78 12.03 6.65
C ALA A 443 28.61 11.09 6.32
N THR A 444 28.52 9.93 6.97
CA THR A 444 27.38 9.01 6.82
C THR A 444 26.07 9.68 7.21
N TYR A 445 26.01 10.40 8.33
CA TYR A 445 24.78 11.10 8.71
C TYR A 445 24.45 12.24 7.74
N ALA A 446 25.46 13.00 7.30
CA ALA A 446 25.29 14.08 6.34
C ALA A 446 24.77 13.59 4.98
N ASP A 447 25.30 12.49 4.46
CA ASP A 447 24.89 11.93 3.17
C ASP A 447 23.48 11.33 3.20
N ALA A 448 23.03 10.89 4.37
CA ALA A 448 21.71 10.31 4.52
C ALA A 448 20.60 11.39 4.46
N CYS A 449 20.86 12.60 4.97
CA CYS A 449 19.89 13.66 5.33
C CYS A 449 18.91 14.18 4.24
#